data_AF-V4PQL6-F1
#
_entry.id   AF-V4PQL6-F1
#
_cell.length_a   1.000
_cell.length_b   1.000
_cell.length_c   1.000
_cell.angle_alpha   90.00
_cell.angle_beta   90.00
_cell.angle_gamma   90.00
#
_symmetry.space_group_name_H-M   'P 1'
#
loop_
_entity.id
_entity.type
_entity.pdbx_description
1 polymer ?
#
loop_
_entity_poly.entity_id
_entity_poly.type
_entity_poly.pdbx_seq_one_letter_code
_entity_poly.pdbx_strand_id
1 'polypeptide(L)'
;MSDKKKSGNKKPQKTVVYDSLVQGALDGLTGDALFNHVKTVLPEVKNKAVIKAGISALQDPKLTDRIVLDSLYDLAIQRRLAGIATVSETKSSQDVEANTSDATTTEKKRRKKAA
;
A
#
# COMPACT_ATOMS: atom_id res chain seq x y z
N MET A 1 13.23 -34.82 -22.45
CA MET A 1 13.42 -34.58 -21.01
C MET A 1 12.75 -33.26 -20.69
N SER A 2 11.70 -33.37 -19.88
CA SER A 2 10.74 -32.34 -19.53
C SER A 2 11.30 -31.34 -18.50
N ASP A 3 10.53 -30.26 -18.31
CA ASP A 3 10.48 -29.39 -17.13
C ASP A 3 11.57 -28.29 -17.03
N LYS A 4 11.27 -27.01 -16.80
CA LYS A 4 10.02 -26.28 -16.56
C LYS A 4 10.33 -24.79 -16.77
N LYS A 5 9.51 -24.10 -17.57
CA LYS A 5 9.47 -22.62 -17.61
C LYS A 5 9.20 -22.11 -16.19
N LYS A 6 10.18 -21.47 -15.55
CA LYS A 6 9.91 -20.60 -14.39
C LYS A 6 9.80 -19.17 -14.93
N SER A 7 8.58 -18.84 -15.36
CA SER A 7 8.17 -17.47 -15.65
C SER A 7 8.37 -16.65 -14.38
N GLY A 8 9.42 -15.83 -14.35
CA GLY A 8 9.64 -14.83 -13.32
C GLY A 8 8.64 -13.71 -13.49
N ASN A 9 7.43 -13.91 -12.99
CA ASN A 9 6.41 -12.87 -12.95
C ASN A 9 6.86 -11.81 -11.93
N LYS A 10 7.52 -10.75 -12.39
CA LYS A 10 7.93 -9.63 -11.53
C LYS A 10 6.67 -8.96 -11.00
N LYS A 11 6.31 -9.26 -9.75
CA LYS A 11 5.22 -8.58 -9.04
C LYS A 11 5.51 -7.06 -9.03
N PRO A 12 4.49 -6.20 -9.18
CA PRO A 12 4.68 -4.76 -9.14
C PRO A 12 5.23 -4.33 -7.77
N GLN A 13 6.23 -3.45 -7.74
CA GLN A 13 6.97 -3.11 -6.51
C GLN A 13 6.09 -2.73 -5.32
N LYS A 14 4.95 -2.06 -5.56
CA LYS A 14 3.96 -1.71 -4.52
C LYS A 14 3.44 -2.94 -3.75
N THR A 15 3.15 -4.03 -4.47
CA THR A 15 2.70 -5.29 -3.86
C THR A 15 3.82 -5.97 -3.09
N VAL A 16 5.07 -5.83 -3.54
CA VAL A 16 6.22 -6.44 -2.88
C VAL A 16 6.52 -5.74 -1.55
N VAL A 17 6.37 -4.41 -1.48
CA VAL A 17 6.51 -3.67 -0.20
C VAL A 17 5.46 -4.11 0.81
N TYR A 18 4.20 -4.19 0.40
CA TYR A 18 3.10 -4.63 1.26
C TYR A 18 3.31 -6.07 1.73
N ASP A 19 3.56 -7.01 0.81
CA ASP A 19 3.79 -8.42 1.13
C ASP A 19 4.98 -8.58 2.11
N SER A 20 6.08 -7.85 1.89
CA SER A 20 7.27 -7.93 2.77
C SER A 20 7.02 -7.30 4.14
N LEU A 21 6.22 -6.24 4.21
CA LEU A 21 5.82 -5.60 5.47
C LEU A 21 4.93 -6.53 6.30
N VAL A 22 3.93 -7.15 5.67
CA VAL A 22 3.04 -8.10 6.35
C VAL A 22 3.84 -9.32 6.82
N GLN A 23 4.71 -9.86 5.97
CA GLN A 23 5.54 -11.01 6.33
C GLN A 23 6.47 -10.69 7.51
N GLY A 24 7.19 -9.57 7.47
CA GLY A 24 8.06 -9.18 8.57
C GLY A 24 7.30 -8.93 9.88
N ALA A 25 6.08 -8.39 9.81
CA ALA A 25 5.24 -8.19 10.99
C ALA A 25 4.70 -9.52 11.54
N LEU A 26 4.36 -10.49 10.67
CA LEU A 26 4.00 -11.86 11.08
C LEU A 26 5.18 -12.58 11.75
N ASP A 27 6.41 -12.29 11.31
CA ASP A 27 7.65 -12.78 11.94
C ASP A 27 7.96 -12.03 13.26
N GLY A 28 7.09 -11.11 13.69
CA GLY A 28 7.20 -10.37 14.96
C GLY A 28 8.11 -9.15 14.91
N LEU A 29 8.53 -8.70 13.72
CA LEU A 29 9.35 -7.50 13.58
C LEU A 29 8.49 -6.24 13.70
N THR A 30 8.99 -5.25 14.43
CA THR A 30 8.32 -3.95 14.61
C THR A 30 9.27 -2.78 14.36
N GLY A 31 8.71 -1.59 14.14
CA GLY A 31 9.47 -0.33 14.05
C GLY A 31 10.62 -0.36 13.04
N ASP A 32 11.82 0.03 13.49
CA ASP A 32 13.02 0.08 12.64
C ASP A 32 13.46 -1.30 12.14
N ALA A 33 13.27 -2.36 12.93
CA ALA A 33 13.62 -3.72 12.51
C ALA A 33 12.77 -4.16 11.32
N LEU A 34 11.46 -3.86 11.37
CA LEU A 34 10.53 -4.14 10.28
C LEU A 34 10.90 -3.36 9.00
N PHE A 35 11.27 -2.09 9.16
CA PHE A 35 11.71 -1.28 8.02
C PHE A 35 13.04 -1.77 7.41
N ASN A 36 13.99 -2.18 8.24
CA ASN A 36 15.25 -2.74 7.79
C ASN A 36 15.03 -4.06 7.03
N HIS A 37 14.09 -4.90 7.49
CA HIS A 37 13.68 -6.09 6.75
C HIS A 37 13.14 -5.75 5.35
N VAL A 38 12.30 -4.73 5.23
CA VAL A 38 11.82 -4.31 3.90
C VAL A 38 12.94 -3.78 3.03
N LYS A 39 13.93 -3.08 3.62
CA LYS A 39 15.11 -2.58 2.91
C LYS A 39 16.04 -3.67 2.39
N THR A 40 16.08 -4.85 3.01
CA THR A 40 16.89 -5.97 2.50
C THR A 40 16.30 -6.52 1.20
N VAL A 41 14.98 -6.49 1.08
CA VAL A 41 14.26 -6.91 -0.14
C VAL A 41 14.25 -5.79 -1.19
N LEU A 42 14.01 -4.55 -0.75
CA LEU A 42 13.85 -3.37 -1.60
C LEU A 42 14.68 -2.20 -1.04
N PRO A 43 15.96 -2.05 -1.47
CA PRO A 43 16.84 -1.00 -0.94
C PRO A 43 16.36 0.43 -1.25
N GLU A 44 15.57 0.60 -2.32
CA GLU A 44 15.02 1.90 -2.75
C GLU A 44 13.68 2.28 -2.08
N VAL A 45 13.25 1.56 -1.04
CA VAL A 45 11.98 1.86 -0.37
C VAL A 45 12.00 3.26 0.25
N LYS A 46 11.04 4.08 -0.19
CA LYS A 46 10.82 5.44 0.32
C LYS A 46 9.79 5.41 1.46
N ASN A 47 9.90 6.36 2.40
CA ASN A 47 8.94 6.51 3.51
C ASN A 47 7.49 6.57 3.03
N LYS A 48 7.20 7.26 1.91
CA LYS A 48 5.85 7.34 1.32
C LYS A 48 5.28 5.98 0.93
N ALA A 49 6.12 5.05 0.46
CA ALA A 49 5.68 3.71 0.09
C ALA A 49 5.25 2.90 1.32
N VAL A 50 6.02 3.00 2.41
CA VAL A 50 5.70 2.34 3.69
C VAL A 50 4.42 2.90 4.30
N ILE A 51 4.26 4.23 4.29
CA ILE A 51 3.02 4.87 4.77
C ILE A 51 1.82 4.41 3.96
N LYS A 52 1.93 4.37 2.63
CA LYS A 52 0.86 3.90 1.75
C LYS A 52 0.53 2.43 2.02
N ALA A 53 1.53 1.58 2.22
CA ALA A 53 1.32 0.18 2.56
C ALA A 53 0.62 0.01 3.92
N GLY A 54 0.99 0.82 4.93
CA GLY A 54 0.29 0.84 6.22
C GLY A 54 -1.19 1.21 6.06
N ILE A 55 -1.51 2.28 5.33
CA ILE A 55 -2.92 2.65 5.07
C ILE A 55 -3.66 1.55 4.29
N SER A 56 -3.02 0.95 3.29
CA SER A 56 -3.60 -0.17 2.54
C SER A 56 -3.87 -1.39 3.44
N ALA A 57 -3.10 -1.59 4.50
CA ALA A 57 -3.32 -2.66 5.47
C ALA A 57 -4.66 -2.50 6.22
N LEU A 58 -5.10 -1.27 6.55
CA LEU A 58 -6.44 -1.09 7.15
C LEU A 58 -7.58 -1.35 6.17
N GLN A 59 -7.32 -1.10 4.89
CA GLN A 59 -8.31 -1.27 3.85
C GLN A 59 -8.44 -2.74 3.42
N ASP A 60 -7.50 -3.60 3.82
CA ASP A 60 -7.49 -5.01 3.47
C ASP A 60 -8.33 -5.82 4.49
N PRO A 61 -9.53 -6.30 4.12
CA PRO A 61 -10.38 -7.07 5.02
C PRO A 61 -9.79 -8.45 5.37
N LYS A 62 -8.75 -8.90 4.65
CA LYS A 62 -8.10 -10.19 4.92
C LYS A 62 -7.11 -10.11 6.08
N LEU A 63 -6.60 -8.92 6.38
CA LEU A 63 -5.64 -8.70 7.45
C LEU A 63 -6.42 -8.42 8.74
N THR A 64 -6.53 -9.43 9.60
CA THR A 64 -7.34 -9.36 10.84
C THR A 64 -6.50 -9.45 12.11
N ASP A 65 -5.20 -9.73 11.97
CA ASP A 65 -4.30 -9.81 13.11
C ASP A 65 -3.99 -8.41 13.64
N ARG A 66 -4.45 -8.14 14.86
CA ARG A 66 -4.24 -6.87 15.54
C ARG A 66 -2.77 -6.55 15.72
N ILE A 67 -1.93 -7.52 16.09
CA ILE A 67 -0.51 -7.26 16.40
C ILE A 67 0.21 -6.81 15.13
N VAL A 68 -0.11 -7.47 14.01
CA VAL A 68 0.42 -7.12 12.69
C VAL A 68 -0.05 -5.73 12.27
N LEU A 69 -1.35 -5.44 12.41
CA LEU A 69 -1.93 -4.14 12.08
C LEU A 69 -1.33 -3.01 12.91
N ASP A 70 -1.23 -3.18 14.23
CA ASP A 70 -0.65 -2.20 15.16
C ASP A 70 0.82 -1.94 14.77
N SER A 71 1.60 -2.98 14.50
CA SER A 71 3.00 -2.86 14.10
C SER A 71 3.20 -2.11 12.78
N LEU A 72 2.35 -2.37 11.79
CA LEU A 72 2.35 -1.67 10.51
C LEU A 72 1.97 -0.19 10.66
N TYR A 73 0.99 0.09 11.51
CA TYR A 73 0.53 1.45 11.78
C TYR A 73 1.54 2.29 12.52
N ASP A 74 2.09 1.73 13.59
CA ASP A 74 3.14 2.37 14.38
C ASP A 74 4.32 2.74 13.48
N LEU A 75 4.72 1.82 12.59
CA LEU A 75 5.76 2.09 11.62
C LEU A 75 5.37 3.21 10.64
N ALA A 76 4.15 3.19 10.11
CA ALA A 76 3.69 4.23 9.18
C ALA A 76 3.69 5.62 9.83
N ILE A 77 3.24 5.73 11.08
CA ILE A 77 3.25 6.98 11.86
C ILE A 77 4.69 7.44 12.09
N GLN A 78 5.57 6.55 12.57
CA GLN A 78 6.99 6.87 12.78
C GLN A 78 7.65 7.40 11.51
N ARG A 79 7.41 6.77 10.35
CA ARG A 79 7.96 7.22 9.05
C ARG A 79 7.36 8.53 8.57
N ARG A 80 6.09 8.82 8.90
CA ARG A 80 5.47 10.12 8.62
C ARG A 80 6.17 11.22 9.42
N LEU A 81 6.42 11.00 10.70
CA LEU A 81 7.11 11.95 11.57
C LEU A 81 8.56 12.15 11.13
N ALA A 82 9.29 11.08 10.84
CA ALA A 82 10.66 11.16 10.32
C ALA A 82 10.73 11.89 8.97
N GLY A 83 9.76 11.65 8.08
CA GLY A 83 9.69 12.30 6.78
C GLY A 83 9.39 13.80 6.85
N ILE A 84 8.69 14.28 7.89
CA ILE A 84 8.45 15.72 8.11
C ILE A 84 9.76 16.45 8.41
N ALA A 85 10.69 15.82 9.13
CA ALA A 85 11.99 16.39 9.44
C ALA A 85 12.92 16.54 8.21
N THR A 86 12.62 15.85 7.10
CA THR A 86 13.47 15.79 5.91
C THR A 86 12.86 16.44 4.66
N VAL A 87 11.76 17.19 4.76
CA VAL A 87 11.11 17.82 3.59
C VAL A 87 11.85 19.10 3.17
N SER A 88 13.05 18.92 2.62
CA SER A 88 13.67 19.83 1.68
C SER A 88 14.09 18.98 0.48
N GLU A 89 13.33 19.11 -0.62
CA GLU A 89 13.58 18.47 -1.92
C GLU A 89 13.31 16.95 -1.93
N THR A 90 12.56 16.32 -2.84
CA THR A 90 12.53 16.47 -4.30
C THR A 90 11.17 15.96 -4.81
N LYS A 91 10.59 16.64 -5.81
CA LYS A 91 9.47 16.13 -6.60
C LYS A 91 9.89 14.83 -7.30
N SER A 92 9.08 13.78 -7.19
CA SER A 92 9.18 12.61 -8.07
C SER A 92 7.76 12.13 -8.36
N SER A 93 7.41 12.28 -9.63
CA SER A 93 6.14 11.96 -10.28
C SER A 93 5.85 10.45 -10.26
N GLN A 94 4.60 10.12 -10.64
CA GLN A 94 4.04 8.80 -11.00
C GLN A 94 3.54 7.95 -9.81
N ASP A 95 2.30 7.44 -9.78
CA ASP A 95 1.33 7.21 -10.86
C ASP A 95 -0.09 7.00 -10.29
N VAL A 96 -1.04 7.62 -11.01
CA VAL A 96 -2.47 7.38 -11.23
C VAL A 96 -3.38 6.85 -10.10
N GLU A 97 -4.37 7.70 -9.83
CA GLU A 97 -5.64 7.46 -9.16
C GLU A 97 -6.55 6.61 -10.06
N ALA A 98 -6.83 5.38 -9.63
CA ALA A 98 -7.83 4.53 -10.27
C ALA A 98 -9.19 4.79 -9.61
N ASN A 99 -9.98 5.64 -10.27
CA ASN A 99 -11.41 5.47 -10.55
C ASN A 99 -12.28 4.95 -9.39
N THR A 100 -12.84 5.86 -8.60
CA THR A 100 -14.03 5.58 -7.80
C THR A 100 -15.25 5.58 -8.73
N SER A 101 -15.65 4.40 -9.15
CA SER A 101 -16.99 4.14 -9.67
C SER A 101 -18.01 4.39 -8.56
N ASP A 102 -18.59 5.59 -8.50
CA ASP A 102 -19.77 5.85 -7.70
C ASP A 102 -21.02 5.68 -8.57
N ALA A 103 -21.78 4.65 -8.23
CA ALA A 103 -23.07 4.36 -8.80
C ALA A 103 -24.14 5.22 -8.13
N THR A 104 -24.80 6.10 -8.88
CA THR A 104 -26.12 6.62 -8.48
C THR A 104 -27.14 6.38 -9.57
N THR A 105 -27.78 5.21 -9.45
CA THR A 105 -29.23 5.00 -9.51
C THR A 105 -30.05 5.91 -10.42
N THR A 106 -30.43 5.34 -11.57
CA THR A 106 -31.66 5.65 -12.30
C THR A 106 -32.87 5.49 -11.39
N GLU A 107 -33.63 6.56 -11.11
CA GLU A 107 -35.06 6.48 -10.85
C GLU A 107 -35.70 7.89 -10.86
N LYS A 108 -36.86 7.99 -11.54
CA LYS A 108 -37.97 8.94 -11.32
C LYS A 108 -37.93 10.36 -11.93
N LYS A 109 -38.78 10.49 -12.97
CA LYS A 109 -40.13 11.11 -12.89
C LYS A 109 -40.36 12.34 -13.79
N ARG A 110 -41.14 12.08 -14.86
CA ARG A 110 -42.29 12.87 -15.40
C ARG A 110 -42.10 14.39 -15.54
N ARG A 111 -42.30 14.93 -16.75
CA ARG A 111 -43.51 15.69 -17.20
C ARG A 111 -43.25 16.59 -18.44
N LYS A 112 -44.16 16.46 -19.42
CA LYS A 112 -44.80 17.50 -20.28
C LYS A 112 -43.88 18.33 -21.22
N LYS A 113 -44.03 18.28 -22.55
CA LYS A 113 -45.10 18.78 -23.48
C LYS A 113 -44.73 20.15 -24.08
N ALA A 114 -44.87 20.25 -25.41
CA ALA A 114 -44.95 21.45 -26.27
C ALA A 114 -43.61 22.20 -26.50
N ALA A 115 -43.32 22.77 -27.67
CA ALA A 115 -44.15 23.17 -28.81
C ALA A 115 -43.42 22.92 -30.14
#